data_AF-A0A0E3LL79-F1
#
_entry.id   AF-A0A0E3LL79-F1
#
_cell.length_a   1.000
_cell.length_b   1.000
_cell.length_c   1.000
_cell.angle_alpha   90.00
_cell.angle_beta   90.00
_cell.angle_gamma   90.00
#
_symmetry.space_group_name_H-M   'P 1'
#
loop_
_entity.id
_entity.type
_entity.pdbx_description
1 polymer ?
#
loop_
_entity_poly.entity_id
_entity_poly.type
_entity_poly.pdbx_seq_one_letter_code
_entity_poly.pdbx_strand_id
1 'polypeptide(L)' 'MGRDTGKVLGGPAIALVGIGAVIDIILFYFMFKFADEGNLFMVILTAVLIGIIGLGVAKGLVSLSRRNYEK' A
#
# COMPACT_ATOMS: atom_id res chain seq x y z
N MET A 1 15.91 -19.13 23.60
CA MET A 1 14.60 -19.21 22.91
C MET A 1 14.74 -18.59 21.52
N GLY A 2 14.44 -19.39 20.51
CA GLY A 2 14.86 -19.22 19.11
C GLY A 2 14.22 -18.04 18.37
N ARG A 3 15.02 -17.52 17.44
CA ARG A 3 14.76 -16.39 16.55
C ARG A 3 13.84 -16.76 15.38
N ASP A 4 12.64 -17.29 15.64
CA ASP A 4 11.77 -17.79 14.56
C ASP A 4 10.50 -16.95 14.29
N THR A 5 10.21 -15.93 15.10
CA THR A 5 9.01 -15.08 14.91
C THR A 5 9.15 -14.11 13.73
N GLY A 6 10.36 -13.83 13.23
CA GLY A 6 10.59 -12.87 12.14
C GLY A 6 10.23 -13.37 10.74
N LYS A 7 10.27 -14.69 10.50
CA LYS A 7 10.08 -15.27 9.16
C LYS A 7 8.61 -15.37 8.72
N VAL A 8 7.68 -15.47 9.66
CA VAL A 8 6.26 -15.73 9.36
C VAL A 8 5.46 -14.44 9.15
N LEU A 9 5.84 -13.32 9.80
CA LEU A 9 5.28 -12.00 9.48
C LEU A 9 5.85 -11.40 8.19
N GLY A 10 7.11 -11.70 7.84
CA GLY A 10 7.80 -11.06 6.72
C GLY A 10 7.14 -11.31 5.36
N GLY A 11 6.88 -12.57 5.00
CA GLY A 11 6.41 -12.91 3.65
C GLY A 11 5.13 -12.20 3.21
N PRO A 12 4.01 -12.35 3.94
CA PRO A 12 2.73 -11.76 3.52
C PRO A 12 2.70 -10.25 3.67
N ALA A 13 3.37 -9.69 4.70
CA ALA A 13 3.45 -8.24 4.89
C ALA A 13 4.30 -7.57 3.80
N ILE A 14 5.45 -8.14 3.45
CA ILE A 14 6.31 -7.66 2.37
C ILE A 14 5.59 -7.76 1.03
N ALA A 15 4.84 -8.84 0.78
CA ALA A 15 4.03 -8.96 -0.43
C ALA A 15 2.96 -7.86 -0.51
N LEU A 16 2.25 -7.59 0.60
CA LEU A 16 1.21 -6.56 0.65
C LEU A 16 1.80 -5.15 0.39
N VAL A 17 2.92 -4.84 1.03
CA VAL A 17 3.63 -3.56 0.84
C VAL A 17 4.19 -3.44 -0.58
N GLY A 18 4.75 -4.52 -1.12
CA GLY A 18 5.28 -4.55 -2.48
C GLY A 18 4.19 -4.30 -3.52
N ILE A 19 3.04 -4.98 -3.40
CA ILE A 19 1.90 -4.76 -4.29
C ILE A 19 1.38 -3.32 -4.16
N GLY A 20 1.22 -2.83 -2.93
CA GLY A 20 0.79 -1.44 -2.69
C GLY A 20 1.72 -0.43 -3.34
N ALA A 21 3.03 -0.58 -3.16
CA ALA A 21 4.03 0.31 -3.74
C ALA A 21 4.02 0.30 -5.28
N VAL A 22 3.87 -0.87 -5.91
CA VAL A 22 3.77 -0.97 -7.38
C VAL A 22 2.53 -0.22 -7.88
N ILE A 23 1.39 -0.38 -7.20
CA ILE A 23 0.15 0.31 -7.58
C ILE A 23 0.29 1.83 -7.38
N ASP A 24 0.90 2.27 -6.28
CA ASP A 24 1.13 3.70 -6.01
C ASP A 24 2.04 4.32 -7.07
N ILE A 25 3.13 3.65 -7.49
CA ILE A 25 4.00 4.13 -8.57
C ILE A 25 3.20 4.35 -9.87
N ILE A 26 2.33 3.41 -10.22
CA ILE A 26 1.48 3.52 -11.42
C ILE A 26 0.51 4.71 -11.28
N LEU A 27 -0.10 4.89 -10.11
CA LEU A 27 -1.02 6.00 -9.85
C LEU A 27 -0.30 7.36 -9.87
N PHE A 28 0.91 7.44 -9.32
CA PHE A 28 1.74 8.64 -9.40
C PHE A 28 2.10 8.98 -10.84
N TYR A 29 2.44 7.99 -11.67
CA TYR A 29 2.68 8.21 -13.10
C TYR A 29 1.45 8.82 -13.79
N PHE A 30 0.26 8.28 -13.54
CA PHE A 30 -0.98 8.85 -14.07
C PHE A 30 -1.26 10.25 -13.53
N MET A 31 -1.01 10.49 -12.24
CA MET A 31 -1.17 11.81 -11.62
C MET A 31 -0.29 12.86 -12.31
N PHE A 32 0.98 12.54 -12.59
CA PHE A 32 1.87 13.45 -13.32
C PHE A 32 1.39 13.68 -14.76
N LYS A 33 0.97 12.61 -15.45
CA LYS A 33 0.41 12.75 -16.80
C LYS A 33 -0.82 13.66 -16.82
N PHE A 34 -1.72 13.54 -15.85
CA PHE A 34 -2.91 14.42 -15.78
C PHE A 34 -2.56 15.85 -15.37
N ALA A 35 -1.49 16.04 -14.60
CA ALA A 35 -0.97 17.37 -14.29
C ALA A 35 -0.44 18.06 -15.55
N ASP A 36 0.29 17.33 -16.40
CA ASP A 36 0.78 17.83 -17.68
C ASP A 36 -0.36 18.15 -18.66
N GLU A 37 -1.45 17.39 -18.62
CA GLU A 37 -2.68 17.66 -19.39
C GLU A 37 -3.50 18.84 -18.81
N GLY A 38 -3.09 19.43 -17.69
CA GLY A 38 -3.81 20.51 -17.01
C GLY A 38 -5.12 20.07 -16.36
N ASN A 39 -5.34 18.76 -16.18
CA ASN A 39 -6.58 18.19 -15.66
C ASN A 39 -6.53 18.07 -14.14
N LEU A 40 -6.76 19.20 -13.46
CA LEU A 40 -6.73 19.30 -12.00
C LEU A 40 -7.66 18.30 -11.30
N PHE A 41 -8.84 18.04 -11.88
CA PHE A 41 -9.81 17.11 -11.29
C PHE A 41 -9.25 15.68 -11.23
N MET A 42 -8.65 15.20 -12.33
CA MET A 42 -8.04 13.86 -12.33
C MET A 42 -6.81 13.76 -11.43
N VAL A 43 -6.03 14.84 -11.28
CA VAL A 43 -4.91 14.89 -10.33
C VAL A 43 -5.40 14.71 -8.90
N ILE A 44 -6.45 15.44 -8.51
CA ILE A 44 -7.03 15.31 -7.16
C ILE A 44 -7.61 13.91 -6.96
N LEU A 45 -8.33 13.38 -7.95
CA LEU A 45 -8.92 12.05 -7.88
C LEU A 45 -7.84 10.96 -7.71
N THR A 46 -6.74 11.04 -8.47
CA THR A 46 -5.62 10.10 -8.37
C THR A 46 -4.91 10.21 -7.03
N ALA A 47 -4.70 11.43 -6.50
CA ALA A 47 -4.14 11.63 -5.17
C ALA A 47 -5.01 11.00 -4.06
N VAL A 48 -6.33 11.14 -4.17
CA VAL A 48 -7.28 10.49 -3.23
C VAL A 48 -7.18 8.96 -3.33
N LEU A 49 -7.08 8.41 -4.53
CA LEU A 49 -6.93 6.96 -4.74
C LEU A 49 -5.65 6.42 -4.10
N ILE A 50 -4.52 7.12 -4.24
CA ILE A 50 -3.26 6.78 -3.57
C ILE A 50 -3.46 6.75 -2.05
N GLY A 51 -4.14 7.76 -1.49
CA GLY A 51 -4.45 7.80 -0.06
C GLY A 51 -5.31 6.62 0.41
N ILE A 52 -6.31 6.22 -0.38
CA ILE A 52 -7.16 5.06 -0.08
C ILE A 52 -6.34 3.76 -0.10
N ILE A 53 -5.44 3.60 -1.07
CA ILE A 53 -4.56 2.42 -1.15
C ILE A 53 -3.62 2.37 0.04
N GLY A 54 -2.99 3.49 0.41
CA GLY A 54 -2.16 3.58 1.62
C GLY A 54 -2.91 3.17 2.89
N LEU A 55 -4.14 3.64 3.06
CA LEU A 55 -5.01 3.21 4.17
C LEU A 55 -5.37 1.73 4.09
N GLY A 56 -5.61 1.19 2.89
CA GLY A 56 -5.86 -0.23 2.66
C GLY A 56 -4.67 -1.10 3.06
N VAL A 57 -3.46 -0.73 2.65
CA VAL A 57 -2.21 -1.42 3.01
C VAL A 57 -1.97 -1.35 4.52
N ALA A 58 -2.16 -0.19 5.14
CA ALA A 58 -2.02 -0.02 6.59
C ALA A 58 -3.01 -0.89 7.37
N LYS A 59 -4.29 -0.89 6.98
CA LYS A 59 -5.31 -1.76 7.58
C LYS A 59 -5.00 -3.25 7.35
N GLY A 60 -4.53 -3.61 6.16
CA GLY A 60 -4.12 -4.97 5.83
C GLY A 60 -2.96 -5.45 6.70
N LEU A 61 -1.94 -4.62 6.91
CA LEU A 61 -0.81 -4.88 7.80
C LEU A 61 -1.26 -5.07 9.26
N VAL A 62 -2.12 -4.18 9.76
CA VAL A 62 -2.67 -4.27 11.13
C VAL A 62 -3.48 -5.55 11.31
N SER A 63 -4.32 -5.90 10.33
CA SER A 63 -5.11 -7.14 10.34
C SER A 63 -4.21 -8.38 10.37
N LEU A 64 -3.18 -8.40 9.53
CA LEU A 64 -2.23 -9.51 9.43
C LEU A 64 -1.40 -9.66 10.72
N SER A 65 -1.01 -8.53 11.32
CA SER A 65 -0.36 -8.49 12.63
C SER A 65 -1.29 -9.04 13.72
N ARG A 66 -2.55 -8.57 13.80
CA ARG A 66 -3.50 -9.02 14.83
C ARG A 66 -3.78 -10.52 14.74
N ARG A 67 -3.94 -11.05 13.53
CA ARG A 67 -4.16 -12.49 13.29
C ARG A 67 -3.00 -13.38 13.75
N ASN A 68 -1.78 -12.84 13.78
CA ASN A 68 -0.60 -13.55 14.26
C ASN A 68 -0.39 -13.43 15.79
N TYR A 69 -1.05 -12.49 16.46
CA TYR A 69 -1.01 -12.35 17.92
C TYR A 69 -2.11 -13.17 18.64
N GLU A 70 -3.19 -13.55 17.95
CA GLU A 70 -4.27 -14.40 18.49
C GLU A 70 -4.04 -15.91 18.27
N LYS A 71 -2.92 -16.30 17.64
CA LYS A 71 -2.47 -17.70 17.51
C LYS A 71 -1.31 -17.96 18.44
#